data_AF-A0A7S2DL35-F1
#
_entry.id   AF-A0A7S2DL35-F1
#
_cell.length_a   1.000
_cell.length_b   1.000
_cell.length_c   1.000
_cell.angle_alpha   90.00
_cell.angle_beta   90.00
_cell.angle_gamma   90.00
#
_symmetry.space_group_name_H-M   'P 1'
#
loop_
_entity.id
_entity.type
_entity.pdbx_description
1 polymer ?
#
loop_
_entity_poly.entity_id
_entity_poly.type
_entity_poly.pdbx_seq_one_letter_code
_entity_poly.pdbx_strand_id
1 'polypeptide(L)'
;EAMKAVLEDPTLEDWMLKRSFQSVGQIPHKVFHFITMQRWKEWQIRRFMDFSVNSVARNLILYTVPIMVCVEGPLDFVKDLTAVMFITMLDDVNDSKHLKEILIKMKFAAYSNDEDEDKYCMNPLEMSYAEDEKDKFDRIHDLATGPKTWDKFKGEAVKTSGELLEEDLKQLKAEWGEQ
;
A
#
# COMPACT_ATOMS: atom_id res chain seq x y z
N GLU A 1 29.00 1.77 -4.56
CA GLU A 1 29.02 0.42 -5.15
C GLU A 1 28.29 -0.61 -4.28
N ALA A 2 28.58 -0.71 -2.98
CA ALA A 2 27.86 -1.61 -2.06
C ALA A 2 26.32 -1.47 -2.09
N MET A 3 25.80 -0.24 -2.15
CA MET A 3 24.35 0.00 -2.24
C MET A 3 23.73 -0.53 -3.54
N LYS A 4 24.47 -0.48 -4.66
CA LYS A 4 24.01 -1.05 -5.93
C LYS A 4 23.97 -2.58 -5.90
N ALA A 5 24.96 -3.21 -5.29
CA ALA A 5 24.97 -4.67 -5.10
C ALA A 5 23.80 -5.14 -4.21
N VAL A 6 23.43 -4.36 -3.19
CA VAL A 6 22.25 -4.59 -2.35
C VAL A 6 20.94 -4.44 -3.13
N LEU A 7 20.87 -3.44 -4.01
CA LEU A 7 19.73 -3.21 -4.91
C LEU A 7 19.54 -4.32 -5.95
N GLU A 8 20.59 -5.07 -6.27
CA GLU A 8 20.56 -6.13 -7.28
C GLU A 8 20.15 -7.51 -6.71
N ASP A 9 20.11 -7.68 -5.39
CA ASP A 9 19.70 -8.94 -4.75
C ASP A 9 18.17 -8.95 -4.48
N PRO A 10 17.38 -9.75 -5.22
CA PRO A 10 15.93 -9.78 -5.06
C PRO A 10 15.47 -10.34 -3.70
N THR A 11 16.30 -11.16 -3.05
CA THR A 11 15.94 -11.74 -1.74
C THR A 11 16.00 -10.71 -0.63
N LEU A 12 17.00 -9.82 -0.70
CA LEU A 12 17.18 -8.73 0.24
C LEU A 12 16.08 -7.68 0.09
N GLU A 13 15.70 -7.37 -1.15
CA GLU A 13 14.60 -6.45 -1.44
C GLU A 13 13.28 -6.90 -0.78
N ASP A 14 12.89 -8.16 -0.97
CA ASP A 14 11.66 -8.70 -0.39
C ASP A 14 11.70 -8.67 1.15
N TRP A 15 12.84 -9.02 1.75
CA TRP A 15 13.01 -8.96 3.19
C TRP A 15 12.88 -7.52 3.73
N MET A 16 13.52 -6.55 3.08
CA MET A 16 13.44 -5.13 3.49
C MET A 16 12.02 -4.58 3.33
N LEU A 17 11.31 -4.96 2.27
CA LEU A 17 9.91 -4.59 2.05
C LEU A 17 9.02 -5.18 3.13
N LYS A 18 9.18 -6.47 3.44
CA LYS A 18 8.41 -7.16 4.48
C LYS A 18 8.64 -6.53 5.86
N ARG A 19 9.89 -6.20 6.20
CA ARG A 19 10.24 -5.51 7.46
C ARG A 19 9.60 -4.13 7.53
N SER A 20 9.68 -3.35 6.45
CA SER A 20 9.04 -2.02 6.35
C SER A 20 7.52 -2.10 6.43
N PHE A 21 6.92 -3.12 5.84
CA PHE A 21 5.49 -3.37 5.91
C PHE A 21 5.05 -3.73 7.33
N GLN A 22 5.84 -4.54 8.03
CA GLN A 22 5.59 -4.88 9.42
C GLN A 22 5.70 -3.66 10.35
N SER A 23 6.68 -2.78 10.15
CA SER A 23 6.82 -1.57 10.96
C SER A 23 5.65 -0.60 10.74
N VAL A 24 5.25 -0.38 9.48
CA VAL A 24 4.08 0.46 9.14
C VAL A 24 2.78 -0.15 9.67
N GLY A 25 2.64 -1.47 9.62
CA GLY A 25 1.45 -2.18 10.09
C GLY A 25 1.17 -2.01 11.58
N GLN A 26 2.20 -1.76 12.39
CA GLN A 26 2.09 -1.56 13.84
C GLN A 26 1.64 -0.15 14.23
N ILE A 27 1.66 0.81 13.30
CA ILE A 27 1.30 2.20 13.56
C ILE A 27 -0.21 2.28 13.88
N PRO A 28 -0.60 2.77 15.06
CA PRO A 28 -2.00 3.03 15.36
C PRO A 28 -2.47 4.25 14.56
N HIS A 29 -3.68 4.20 14.04
CA HIS A 29 -4.29 5.34 13.36
C HIS A 29 -5.77 5.43 13.71
N LYS A 30 -6.35 6.63 13.53
CA LYS A 30 -7.75 6.89 13.82
C LYS A 30 -8.59 6.68 12.55
N VAL A 31 -9.37 5.61 12.53
CA VAL A 31 -10.41 5.36 11.53
C VAL A 31 -11.67 6.13 11.95
N PHE A 32 -12.30 6.82 11.00
CA PHE A 32 -13.50 7.64 11.23
C PHE A 32 -13.34 8.69 12.35
N HIS A 33 -12.13 9.21 12.60
CA HIS A 33 -11.81 10.17 13.67
C HIS A 33 -11.91 9.66 15.13
N PHE A 34 -12.67 8.59 15.42
CA PHE A 34 -12.87 8.11 16.80
C PHE A 34 -12.41 6.66 17.07
N ILE A 35 -12.20 5.82 16.06
CA ILE A 35 -11.78 4.43 16.25
C ILE A 35 -10.27 4.33 16.07
N THR A 36 -9.53 4.10 17.15
CA THR A 36 -8.07 3.84 17.03
C THR A 36 -7.82 2.36 16.75
N MET A 37 -7.22 2.05 15.61
CA MET A 37 -6.91 0.68 15.22
C MET A 37 -5.50 0.58 14.62
N GLN A 38 -4.87 -0.58 14.76
CA GLN A 38 -3.61 -0.89 14.06
C GLN A 38 -3.87 -1.06 12.56
N ARG A 39 -2.99 -0.51 11.73
CA ARG A 39 -3.08 -0.62 10.25
C ARG A 39 -3.12 -2.07 9.77
N TRP A 40 -2.40 -2.98 10.44
CA TRP A 40 -2.46 -4.41 10.10
C TRP A 40 -3.90 -4.97 10.15
N LYS A 41 -4.65 -4.68 11.21
CA LYS A 41 -6.04 -5.14 11.36
C LYS A 41 -6.93 -4.53 10.28
N GLU A 42 -6.69 -3.26 9.94
CA GLU A 42 -7.40 -2.58 8.88
C GLU A 42 -7.21 -3.26 7.53
N TRP A 43 -5.97 -3.62 7.19
CA TRP A 43 -5.67 -4.31 5.93
C TRP A 43 -6.29 -5.69 5.86
N GLN A 44 -6.31 -6.44 6.97
CA GLN A 44 -7.00 -7.72 7.02
C GLN A 44 -8.51 -7.56 6.78
N ILE A 45 -9.13 -6.53 7.37
CA ILE A 45 -10.55 -6.22 7.15
C ILE A 45 -10.80 -5.80 5.70
N ARG A 46 -9.96 -4.93 5.13
CA ARG A 46 -10.04 -4.52 3.72
C ARG A 46 -9.92 -5.72 2.80
N ARG A 47 -8.91 -6.58 3.00
CA ARG A 47 -8.71 -7.82 2.24
C ARG A 47 -9.91 -8.76 2.36
N PHE A 48 -10.49 -8.87 3.55
CA PHE A 48 -11.68 -9.69 3.77
C PHE A 48 -12.91 -9.12 3.05
N MET A 49 -13.10 -7.79 3.06
CA MET A 49 -14.17 -7.13 2.32
C MET A 49 -13.98 -7.28 0.81
N ASP A 50 -12.77 -7.03 0.31
CA ASP A 50 -12.45 -7.21 -1.12
C ASP A 50 -12.74 -8.65 -1.56
N PHE A 51 -12.32 -9.64 -0.76
CA PHE A 51 -12.64 -11.05 -1.04
C PHE A 51 -14.15 -11.32 -1.01
N SER A 52 -14.86 -10.81 0.00
CA SER A 52 -16.30 -11.04 0.16
C SER A 52 -17.10 -10.43 -1.00
N VAL A 53 -16.77 -9.21 -1.42
CA VAL A 53 -17.44 -8.53 -2.52
C VAL A 53 -17.08 -9.18 -3.87
N ASN A 54 -15.78 -9.27 -4.17
CA ASN A 54 -15.31 -9.77 -5.48
C ASN A 54 -15.57 -11.27 -5.68
N SER A 55 -15.57 -12.07 -4.61
CA SER A 55 -15.76 -13.53 -4.72
C SER A 55 -17.19 -13.94 -4.40
N VAL A 56 -17.77 -13.50 -3.28
CA VAL A 56 -19.10 -13.99 -2.87
C VAL A 56 -20.21 -13.21 -3.56
N ALA A 57 -20.20 -11.88 -3.48
CA ALA A 57 -21.27 -11.07 -4.06
C ALA A 57 -21.29 -11.18 -5.59
N ARG A 58 -20.12 -11.12 -6.23
CA ARG A 58 -20.01 -11.30 -7.69
C ARG A 58 -20.55 -12.65 -8.16
N ASN A 59 -20.19 -13.74 -7.49
CA ASN A 59 -20.69 -15.07 -7.84
C ASN A 59 -22.19 -15.18 -7.59
N LEU A 60 -22.70 -14.61 -6.49
CA LEU A 60 -24.13 -14.58 -6.20
C LEU A 60 -24.88 -13.89 -7.34
N ILE A 61 -24.45 -12.68 -7.73
CA ILE A 61 -25.03 -11.93 -8.86
C ILE A 61 -25.01 -12.78 -10.14
N LEU A 62 -23.89 -13.42 -10.44
CA LEU A 62 -23.75 -14.24 -11.65
C LEU A 62 -24.73 -15.43 -11.70
N TYR A 63 -25.07 -16.02 -10.55
CA TYR A 63 -26.05 -17.10 -10.46
C TYR A 63 -27.50 -16.62 -10.34
N THR A 64 -27.76 -15.51 -9.65
CA THR A 64 -29.12 -15.02 -9.41
C THR A 64 -29.68 -14.22 -10.56
N VAL A 65 -28.85 -13.48 -11.29
CA VAL A 65 -29.30 -12.59 -12.38
C VAL A 65 -30.00 -13.37 -13.50
N PRO A 66 -29.47 -14.50 -14.03
CA PRO A 66 -30.18 -15.24 -15.07
C PRO A 66 -31.57 -15.72 -14.64
N ILE A 67 -31.73 -16.11 -13.37
CA ILE A 67 -33.01 -16.59 -12.82
C ILE A 67 -34.01 -15.45 -12.70
N MET A 68 -33.57 -14.29 -12.18
CA MET A 68 -34.39 -13.10 -11.99
C MET A 68 -34.89 -12.54 -13.31
N VAL A 69 -34.05 -12.59 -14.33
CA VAL A 69 -34.30 -11.98 -15.64
C VAL A 69 -35.30 -12.78 -16.49
N CYS A 70 -35.55 -14.06 -16.19
CA CYS A 70 -36.49 -14.90 -16.94
C CYS A 70 -37.97 -14.54 -16.74
N VAL A 71 -38.32 -13.73 -15.74
CA VAL A 71 -39.72 -13.44 -15.38
C VAL A 71 -40.18 -12.03 -15.77
N GLU A 72 -39.30 -11.20 -16.32
CA GLU A 72 -39.57 -9.79 -16.57
C GLU A 72 -39.95 -9.47 -18.01
N GLY A 73 -40.61 -8.32 -18.20
CA GLY A 73 -40.91 -7.79 -19.53
C GLY A 73 -39.63 -7.35 -20.27
N PRO A 74 -39.68 -7.25 -21.60
CA PRO A 74 -38.49 -6.99 -22.42
C PRO A 74 -37.82 -5.63 -22.16
N LEU A 75 -38.55 -4.64 -21.62
CA LEU A 75 -37.99 -3.33 -21.30
C LEU A 75 -37.25 -3.34 -19.95
N ASP A 76 -37.83 -3.99 -18.94
CA ASP A 76 -37.24 -4.09 -17.60
C ASP A 76 -35.98 -4.97 -17.62
N PHE A 77 -35.97 -6.02 -18.46
CA PHE A 77 -34.80 -6.84 -18.76
C PHE A 77 -33.55 -6.01 -19.07
N VAL A 78 -33.66 -5.05 -19.99
CA VAL A 78 -32.50 -4.28 -20.46
C VAL A 78 -32.01 -3.34 -19.36
N LYS A 79 -32.94 -2.76 -18.59
CA LYS A 79 -32.62 -1.86 -17.48
C LYS A 79 -31.87 -2.60 -16.37
N ASP A 80 -32.37 -3.76 -15.96
CA ASP A 80 -31.81 -4.52 -14.86
C ASP A 80 -30.47 -5.15 -15.23
N LEU A 81 -30.33 -5.65 -16.47
CA LEU A 81 -29.05 -6.10 -16.99
C LEU A 81 -28.00 -4.97 -17.03
N THR A 82 -28.41 -3.76 -17.42
CA THR A 82 -27.52 -2.59 -17.45
C THR A 82 -27.09 -2.19 -16.04
N ALA A 83 -28.01 -2.21 -15.07
CA ALA A 83 -27.70 -1.91 -13.67
C ALA A 83 -26.71 -2.93 -13.08
N VAL A 84 -26.94 -4.22 -13.33
CA VAL A 84 -26.01 -5.30 -12.93
C VAL A 84 -24.65 -5.09 -13.56
N MET A 85 -24.59 -4.84 -14.87
CA MET A 85 -23.32 -4.61 -15.57
C MET A 85 -22.58 -3.41 -14.98
N PHE A 86 -23.28 -2.31 -14.72
CA PHE A 86 -22.71 -1.11 -14.11
C PHE A 86 -22.14 -1.39 -12.71
N ILE A 87 -22.88 -2.10 -11.85
CA ILE A 87 -22.42 -2.48 -10.51
C ILE A 87 -21.18 -3.37 -10.60
N THR A 88 -21.17 -4.36 -11.49
CA THR A 88 -20.02 -5.27 -11.64
C THR A 88 -18.79 -4.58 -12.24
N MET A 89 -18.97 -3.56 -13.08
CA MET A 89 -17.87 -2.78 -13.65
C MET A 89 -17.28 -1.78 -12.66
N LEU A 90 -18.09 -1.22 -11.74
CA LEU A 90 -17.58 -0.33 -10.69
C LEU A 90 -16.66 -1.04 -9.69
N ASP A 91 -16.82 -2.35 -9.51
CA ASP A 91 -15.97 -3.17 -8.63
C ASP A 91 -14.61 -3.50 -9.27
N ASP A 92 -14.54 -3.49 -10.62
CA ASP A 92 -13.33 -3.79 -11.39
C ASP A 92 -12.42 -2.55 -11.53
N VAL A 93 -11.98 -2.00 -10.39
CA VAL A 93 -10.96 -0.94 -10.38
C VAL A 93 -9.58 -1.58 -10.51
N ASN A 94 -9.15 -1.72 -11.77
CA ASN A 94 -7.94 -2.45 -12.16
C ASN A 94 -6.59 -1.74 -11.84
N ASP A 95 -6.61 -0.72 -10.98
CA ASP A 95 -5.41 0.03 -10.61
C ASP A 95 -4.67 -0.70 -9.48
N SER A 96 -4.00 -1.81 -9.83
CA SER A 96 -3.06 -2.46 -8.93
C SER A 96 -1.87 -1.53 -8.69
N LYS A 97 -1.86 -0.86 -7.53
CA LYS A 97 -0.73 -0.02 -7.13
C LYS A 97 0.41 -0.90 -6.62
N HIS A 98 1.65 -0.49 -6.94
CA HIS A 98 2.82 -1.22 -6.47
C HIS A 98 2.92 -1.10 -4.95
N LEU A 99 3.31 -2.19 -4.28
CA LEU A 99 3.39 -2.22 -2.81
C LEU A 99 4.35 -1.15 -2.27
N LYS A 100 5.46 -0.89 -2.98
CA LYS A 100 6.40 0.21 -2.70
C LYS A 100 5.72 1.57 -2.67
N GLU A 101 4.88 1.86 -3.66
CA GLU A 101 4.13 3.10 -3.72
C GLU A 101 3.27 3.23 -2.46
N ILE A 102 2.46 2.21 -2.16
CA ILE A 102 1.57 2.20 -1.00
C ILE A 102 2.34 2.44 0.30
N LEU A 103 3.47 1.75 0.50
CA LEU A 103 4.34 1.91 1.67
C LEU A 103 4.84 3.34 1.84
N ILE A 104 5.37 3.94 0.77
CA ILE A 104 5.89 5.31 0.80
C ILE A 104 4.78 6.29 1.17
N LYS A 105 3.60 6.17 0.54
CA LYS A 105 2.44 7.03 0.86
C LYS A 105 2.04 6.89 2.33
N MET A 106 2.11 5.68 2.87
CA MET A 106 1.75 5.38 4.25
C MET A 106 2.77 5.89 5.27
N LYS A 107 4.07 5.72 5.01
CA LYS A 107 5.15 6.26 5.83
C LYS A 107 5.10 7.78 5.84
N PHE A 108 4.92 8.40 4.68
CA PHE A 108 4.78 9.85 4.56
C PHE A 108 3.55 10.38 5.31
N ALA A 109 2.41 9.69 5.21
CA ALA A 109 1.22 10.03 5.97
C ALA A 109 1.41 9.85 7.48
N ALA A 110 2.20 8.87 7.93
CA ALA A 110 2.54 8.71 9.34
C ALA A 110 3.46 9.85 9.81
N TYR A 111 4.53 10.13 9.05
CA TYR A 111 5.46 11.23 9.28
C TYR A 111 4.75 12.59 9.39
N SER A 112 3.79 12.85 8.52
CA SER A 112 3.05 14.13 8.52
C SER A 112 2.11 14.31 9.73
N ASN A 113 1.76 13.22 10.42
CA ASN A 113 0.80 13.22 11.53
C ASN A 113 1.45 13.04 12.91
N ASP A 114 2.73 12.65 12.97
CA ASP A 114 3.43 12.29 14.21
C ASP A 114 4.52 13.31 14.54
N GLU A 115 4.89 13.43 15.82
CA GLU A 115 5.99 14.31 16.27
C GLU A 115 7.35 13.60 16.17
N ASP A 116 7.35 12.26 16.16
CA ASP A 116 8.55 11.43 16.08
C ASP A 116 8.99 11.21 14.62
N GLU A 117 9.61 12.24 14.03
CA GLU A 117 10.06 12.29 12.63
C GLU A 117 11.02 11.15 12.25
N ASP A 118 11.92 10.75 13.16
CA ASP A 118 12.97 9.74 12.91
C ASP A 118 12.44 8.32 12.76
N LYS A 119 11.20 8.05 13.19
CA LYS A 119 10.65 6.68 13.23
C LYS A 119 10.20 6.17 11.88
N TYR A 120 9.87 7.07 10.95
CA TYR A 120 9.20 6.72 9.68
C TYR A 120 10.05 7.01 8.44
N CYS A 121 11.37 6.96 8.56
CA CYS A 121 12.27 7.17 7.44
C CYS A 121 12.04 6.17 6.29
N MET A 122 12.26 6.66 5.06
CA MET A 122 12.28 5.80 3.88
C MET A 122 13.58 5.00 3.84
N ASN A 123 13.47 3.76 3.35
CA ASN A 123 14.64 2.96 3.03
C ASN A 123 15.24 3.41 1.68
N PRO A 124 16.51 3.11 1.37
CA PRO A 124 17.12 3.50 0.10
C PRO A 124 16.39 2.97 -1.14
N LEU A 125 15.80 1.78 -1.05
CA LEU A 125 14.98 1.18 -2.12
C LEU A 125 13.67 1.95 -2.37
N GLU A 126 13.06 2.45 -1.29
CA GLU A 126 11.86 3.27 -1.39
C GLU A 126 12.21 4.66 -1.94
N MET A 127 13.38 5.17 -1.56
CA MET A 127 13.89 6.44 -2.04
C MET A 127 14.21 6.40 -3.54
N SER A 128 14.90 5.36 -4.03
CA SER A 128 15.16 5.20 -5.46
C SER A 128 13.86 5.09 -6.25
N TYR A 129 12.89 4.31 -5.75
CA TYR A 129 11.57 4.20 -6.37
C TYR A 129 10.83 5.55 -6.43
N ALA A 130 10.91 6.36 -5.37
CA ALA A 130 10.30 7.68 -5.32
C ALA A 130 10.99 8.71 -6.25
N GLU A 131 12.24 8.49 -6.60
CA GLU A 131 12.98 9.32 -7.56
C GLU A 131 12.69 8.93 -9.01
N ASP A 132 12.61 7.62 -9.29
CA ASP A 132 12.34 7.10 -10.62
C ASP A 132 10.91 7.43 -11.10
N GLU A 133 9.92 7.43 -10.20
CA GLU A 133 8.51 7.64 -10.52
C GLU A 133 7.94 8.97 -10.00
N LYS A 134 8.67 10.06 -10.18
CA LYS A 134 8.33 11.39 -9.64
C LYS A 134 6.86 11.79 -9.85
N ASP A 135 6.34 11.60 -11.06
CA ASP A 135 4.97 11.99 -11.44
C ASP A 135 3.88 11.32 -10.56
N LYS A 136 4.14 10.11 -10.04
CA LYS A 136 3.17 9.39 -9.18
C LYS A 136 3.05 9.99 -7.78
N PHE A 137 4.05 10.77 -7.37
CA PHE A 137 4.12 11.41 -6.06
C PHE A 137 3.82 12.91 -6.11
N ASP A 138 3.60 13.50 -7.28
CA ASP A 138 3.23 14.92 -7.42
C ASP A 138 1.96 15.27 -6.64
N ARG A 139 0.96 14.39 -6.62
CA ARG A 139 -0.26 14.60 -5.81
C ARG A 139 0.02 14.62 -4.31
N ILE A 140 1.03 13.87 -3.86
CA ILE A 140 1.44 13.91 -2.45
C ILE A 140 2.18 15.19 -2.16
N HIS A 141 3.02 15.64 -3.10
CA HIS A 141 3.71 16.91 -3.01
C HIS A 141 2.72 18.09 -2.90
N ASP A 142 1.58 18.02 -3.58
CA ASP A 142 0.51 19.03 -3.52
C ASP A 142 -0.36 18.93 -2.25
N LEU A 143 -0.58 17.72 -1.73
CA LEU A 143 -1.41 17.48 -0.53
C LEU A 143 -0.64 17.67 0.78
N ALA A 144 0.68 17.45 0.75
CA ALA A 144 1.55 17.78 1.86
C ALA A 144 1.48 19.27 2.15
N THR A 145 1.66 19.67 3.40
CA THR A 145 1.69 21.05 3.90
C THR A 145 2.90 21.88 3.37
N GLY A 146 3.35 21.61 2.15
CA GLY A 146 4.33 22.34 1.38
C GLY A 146 5.52 21.48 0.91
N PRO A 147 6.19 21.86 -0.19
CA PRO A 147 7.35 21.16 -0.77
C PRO A 147 8.45 20.84 0.25
N LYS A 148 8.62 21.72 1.24
CA LYS A 148 9.64 21.61 2.28
C LYS A 148 9.50 20.36 3.17
N THR A 149 8.28 19.86 3.36
CA THR A 149 8.04 18.66 4.20
C THR A 149 8.50 17.39 3.51
N TRP A 150 8.27 17.28 2.20
CA TRP A 150 8.72 16.16 1.38
C TRP A 150 10.25 16.14 1.26
N ASP A 151 10.87 17.30 1.03
CA ASP A 151 12.33 17.41 0.98
C ASP A 151 12.98 17.07 2.33
N LYS A 152 12.36 17.47 3.45
CA LYS A 152 12.79 17.10 4.79
C LYS A 152 12.69 15.60 5.02
N PHE A 153 11.55 15.01 4.67
CA PHE A 153 11.31 13.55 4.73
C PHE A 153 12.35 12.76 3.93
N LYS A 154 12.73 13.26 2.74
CA LYS A 154 13.82 12.69 1.93
C LYS A 154 15.20 12.88 2.58
N GLY A 155 15.49 14.07 3.09
CA GLY A 155 16.80 14.41 3.66
C GLY A 155 17.15 13.64 4.93
N GLU A 156 16.15 13.38 5.78
CA GLU A 156 16.30 12.55 7.00
C GLU A 156 16.45 11.08 6.64
N ALA A 157 15.72 10.60 5.63
CA ALA A 157 15.84 9.23 5.15
C ALA A 157 17.28 8.87 4.73
N VAL A 158 18.02 9.78 4.09
CA VAL A 158 19.41 9.53 3.66
C VAL A 158 20.36 9.33 4.84
N LYS A 159 20.19 10.10 5.92
CA LYS A 159 21.06 10.02 7.09
C LYS A 159 20.82 8.73 7.86
N THR A 160 19.56 8.45 8.18
CA THR A 160 19.16 7.26 8.94
C THR A 160 19.41 5.98 8.15
N SER A 161 19.18 6.00 6.83
CA SER A 161 19.42 4.82 5.99
C SER A 161 20.88 4.37 6.01
N GLY A 162 21.86 5.27 6.10
CA GLY A 162 23.27 4.89 6.16
C GLY A 162 23.58 4.04 7.39
N GLU A 163 23.08 4.47 8.55
CA GLU A 163 23.30 3.80 9.84
C GLU A 163 22.50 2.48 9.93
N LEU A 164 21.23 2.51 9.52
CA LEU A 164 20.32 1.38 9.63
C LEU A 164 20.70 0.23 8.68
N LEU A 165 21.22 0.56 7.49
CA LEU A 165 21.64 -0.44 6.51
C LEU A 165 22.94 -1.15 6.94
N GLU A 166 23.82 -0.48 7.67
CA GLU A 166 24.98 -1.15 8.29
C GLU A 166 24.56 -2.11 9.41
N GLU A 167 23.59 -1.74 10.24
CA GLU A 167 23.05 -2.62 11.29
C GLU A 167 22.30 -3.82 10.70
N ASP A 168 21.45 -3.58 9.70
CA ASP A 168 20.70 -4.63 9.03
C ASP A 168 21.61 -5.61 8.29
N LEU A 169 22.65 -5.12 7.60
CA LEU A 169 23.65 -5.98 6.98
C LEU A 169 24.43 -6.79 8.02
N LYS A 170 24.69 -6.25 9.21
CA LYS A 170 25.32 -7.01 10.31
C LYS A 170 24.40 -8.11 10.82
N GLN A 171 23.11 -7.81 11.04
CA GLN A 171 22.13 -8.81 11.48
C GLN A 171 21.97 -9.92 10.45
N LEU A 172 21.83 -9.58 9.17
CA LEU A 172 21.60 -10.54 8.11
C LEU A 172 22.83 -11.42 7.87
N LYS A 173 24.04 -10.85 7.96
CA LYS A 173 25.29 -11.64 7.95
C LYS A 173 25.44 -12.54 9.17
N ALA A 174 24.91 -12.16 10.34
CA ALA A 174 24.91 -13.02 11.52
C ALA A 174 23.94 -14.19 11.36
N GLU A 175 22.73 -13.94 10.84
CA GLU A 175 21.74 -14.99 10.57
C GLU A 175 22.21 -15.97 9.48
N TRP A 176 22.95 -15.50 8.47
CA TRP A 176 23.41 -16.33 7.35
C TRP A 176 24.81 -16.93 7.57
N GLY A 177 25.63 -16.32 8.42
CA GLY A 177 26.99 -16.76 8.73
C GLY A 177 27.07 -17.90 9.77
N GLU A 178 25.94 -18.30 10.34
CA GLU A 178 25.82 -19.46 11.26
C GLU A 178 25.36 -20.76 10.56
N GLN A 179 25.44 -20.85 9.22
CA GLN A 179 25.20 -22.09 8.47
C GLN A 179 26.47 -22.67 7.86
#